data_AF-A0A4S4N6S4-F1
#
_entry.id   AF-A0A4S4N6S4-F1
#
_cell.length_a   1.000
_cell.length_b   1.000
_cell.length_c   1.000
_cell.angle_alpha   90.00
_cell.angle_beta   90.00
_cell.angle_gamma   90.00
#
_symmetry.space_group_name_H-M   'P 1'
#
loop_
_entity.id
_entity.type
_entity.pdbx_description
1 polymer ?
#
loop_
_entity_poly.entity_id
_entity_poly.type
_entity_poly.pdbx_seq_one_letter_code
_entity_poly.pdbx_strand_id
1 'polypeptide(L)'
;MPLSLLVSLVFVLVYLLLGTEASDLRAAHNTLESRYARAHSLSNNYHFSARDGWQTVNVTNLQYKYRRDFVDEDDDVDDDEPQGAVSDDDVVEEEFFELAKRANKNITFNPPTRRANRKTVAKSKAKSTKSPKKGGSNKSSKKPSTKNSPKSSSKAASKDTSKSALSKGGLTASVKNILASLKGEGSAEPVTITWYTGHDLENPSCWPNPVWAPTDASFACALTLEGWVTRPKCFKFLELCNTPKKCVFVRVVDSCAGCKKGSKHVDLTQAAFKELATLDEGLLQVQMRQATEPEGWLEHLWGPKD
;
A
#
# COMPACT_ATOMS: atom_id res chain seq x y z
N MET A 1 -15.13 66.92 -0.26
CA MET A 1 -14.59 65.54 -0.15
C MET A 1 -14.20 65.08 -1.55
N PRO A 2 -12.92 64.80 -1.83
CA PRO A 2 -12.51 64.37 -3.16
C PRO A 2 -13.11 63.00 -3.50
N LEU A 3 -13.59 62.86 -4.74
CA LEU A 3 -14.28 61.66 -5.24
C LEU A 3 -13.43 60.37 -5.07
N SER A 4 -12.09 60.50 -5.09
CA SER A 4 -11.14 59.39 -4.90
C SER A 4 -11.23 58.73 -3.52
N LEU A 5 -11.61 59.48 -2.49
CA LEU A 5 -11.69 59.00 -1.12
C LEU A 5 -12.93 58.12 -0.91
N LEU A 6 -14.03 58.42 -1.61
CA LEU A 6 -15.26 57.64 -1.59
C LEU A 6 -15.08 56.29 -2.30
N VAL A 7 -14.42 56.27 -3.46
CA VAL A 7 -14.17 55.03 -4.22
C VAL A 7 -13.28 54.05 -3.44
N SER A 8 -12.24 54.58 -2.77
CA SER A 8 -11.34 53.75 -1.95
C SER A 8 -12.06 53.13 -0.75
N LEU A 9 -12.97 53.89 -0.11
CA LEU A 9 -13.71 53.41 1.06
C LEU A 9 -14.72 52.32 0.70
N VAL A 10 -15.37 52.42 -0.46
CA VAL A 10 -16.27 51.37 -0.99
C VAL A 10 -15.49 50.09 -1.29
N PHE A 11 -14.29 50.18 -1.87
CA PHE A 11 -13.46 49.01 -2.16
C PHE A 11 -13.04 48.27 -0.88
N VAL A 12 -12.65 49.00 0.18
CA VAL A 12 -12.30 48.39 1.48
C VAL A 12 -13.51 47.73 2.14
N LEU A 13 -14.69 48.36 2.06
CA LEU A 13 -15.92 47.82 2.64
C LEU A 13 -16.36 46.52 1.94
N VAL A 14 -16.23 46.45 0.61
CA VAL A 14 -16.53 45.23 -0.16
C VAL A 14 -15.56 44.10 0.16
N TYR A 15 -14.26 44.40 0.35
CA TYR A 15 -13.28 43.40 0.77
C TYR A 15 -13.55 42.84 2.17
N LEU A 16 -14.06 43.66 3.10
CA LEU A 16 -14.42 43.22 4.45
C LEU A 16 -15.69 42.35 4.46
N LEU A 17 -16.65 42.59 3.56
CA LEU A 17 -17.88 41.80 3.47
C LEU A 17 -17.70 40.48 2.72
N LEU A 18 -16.62 40.31 1.96
CA LEU A 18 -16.26 39.08 1.24
C LEU A 18 -15.23 38.21 1.99
N GLY A 19 -14.95 38.52 3.26
CA GLY A 19 -14.14 37.68 4.14
C GLY A 19 -14.79 36.32 4.31
N THR A 20 -14.25 35.31 3.65
CA THR A 20 -14.72 33.93 3.65
C THR A 20 -14.39 33.25 4.97
N GLU A 21 -15.41 32.67 5.60
CA GLU A 21 -15.27 31.70 6.70
C GLU A 21 -14.58 30.44 6.15
N ALA A 22 -13.26 30.34 6.29
CA ALA A 22 -12.53 29.11 6.06
C ALA A 22 -12.78 28.16 7.24
N SER A 23 -13.92 27.45 7.22
CA SER A 23 -14.17 26.38 8.18
C SER A 23 -13.13 25.27 8.00
N ASP A 24 -12.39 24.99 9.07
CA ASP A 24 -11.25 24.10 9.12
C ASP A 24 -11.67 22.62 8.97
N LEU A 25 -11.76 22.15 7.71
CA LEU A 25 -12.04 20.76 7.36
C LEU A 25 -11.03 19.76 7.98
N ARG A 26 -9.84 20.19 8.38
CA ARG A 26 -8.85 19.31 9.05
C ARG A 26 -9.30 18.89 10.44
N ALA A 27 -10.03 19.74 11.15
CA ALA A 27 -10.51 19.41 12.50
C ALA A 27 -11.50 18.23 12.47
N ALA A 28 -12.36 18.16 11.44
CA ALA A 28 -13.32 17.07 11.28
C ALA A 28 -12.64 15.74 10.91
N HIS A 29 -11.66 15.75 10.01
CA HIS A 29 -10.97 14.54 9.54
C HIS A 29 -10.20 13.84 10.68
N ASN A 30 -9.48 14.60 11.51
CA ASN A 30 -8.72 14.07 12.65
C ASN A 30 -9.60 13.36 13.71
N THR A 31 -10.90 13.70 13.79
CA THR A 31 -11.82 13.06 14.75
C THR A 31 -12.34 11.69 14.30
N LEU A 32 -12.22 11.34 13.02
CA LEU A 32 -12.56 10.01 12.51
C LEU A 32 -11.36 9.07 12.65
N GLU A 33 -10.17 9.49 12.25
CA GLU A 33 -8.94 8.69 12.38
C GLU A 33 -8.61 8.36 13.84
N SER A 34 -8.80 9.30 14.77
CA SER A 34 -8.57 9.04 16.21
C SER A 34 -9.50 7.97 16.80
N ARG A 35 -10.65 7.67 16.17
CA ARG A 35 -11.53 6.57 16.60
C ARG A 35 -11.05 5.21 16.11
N TYR A 36 -10.34 5.15 14.98
CA TYR A 36 -9.83 3.90 14.40
C TYR A 36 -8.36 3.63 14.77
N ALA A 37 -7.60 4.65 15.12
CA ALA A 37 -6.19 4.55 15.54
C ALA A 37 -6.01 4.27 17.04
N ARG A 38 -7.09 4.28 17.83
CA ARG A 38 -6.99 3.97 19.26
C ARG A 38 -6.74 2.47 19.41
N ALA A 39 -5.57 2.09 19.91
CA ALA A 39 -5.30 0.71 20.28
C ALA A 39 -6.36 0.22 21.28
N HIS A 40 -7.23 -0.69 20.83
CA HIS A 40 -8.20 -1.36 21.66
C HIS A 40 -7.59 -2.68 22.11
N SER A 41 -7.21 -2.79 23.38
CA SER A 41 -6.99 -4.13 23.93
C SER A 41 -8.36 -4.75 24.18
N LEU A 42 -8.68 -5.81 23.43
CA LEU A 42 -9.80 -6.66 23.80
C LEU A 42 -9.50 -7.27 25.17
N SER A 43 -10.53 -7.44 26.00
CA SER A 43 -10.36 -8.05 27.32
C SER A 43 -9.81 -9.48 27.19
N ASN A 44 -9.07 -9.96 28.19
CA ASN A 44 -8.44 -11.30 28.18
C ASN A 44 -9.46 -12.46 28.05
N ASN A 45 -10.74 -12.17 28.22
CA ASN A 45 -11.84 -13.12 28.05
C ASN A 45 -12.63 -12.93 26.74
N TYR A 46 -12.16 -12.08 25.83
CA TYR A 46 -12.79 -11.91 24.53
C TYR A 46 -12.52 -13.16 23.67
N HIS A 47 -13.59 -13.74 23.15
CA HIS A 47 -13.52 -14.90 22.28
C HIS A 47 -13.87 -14.48 20.86
N PHE A 48 -12.94 -14.63 19.92
CA PHE A 48 -13.19 -14.38 18.51
C PHE A 48 -14.30 -15.32 18.02
N SER A 49 -15.38 -14.77 17.50
CA SER A 49 -16.55 -15.51 17.05
C SER A 49 -16.76 -15.32 15.55
N ALA A 50 -17.10 -16.40 14.84
CA ALA A 50 -17.41 -16.33 13.42
C ALA A 50 -18.62 -15.44 13.09
N ARG A 51 -19.52 -15.19 14.06
CA ARG A 51 -20.64 -14.24 13.87
C ARG A 51 -20.17 -12.79 13.74
N ASP A 52 -19.00 -12.48 14.29
CA ASP A 52 -18.42 -11.15 14.26
C ASP A 52 -17.49 -10.99 13.03
N GLY A 53 -17.54 -11.94 12.09
CA GLY A 53 -16.71 -11.94 10.88
C GLY A 53 -15.28 -12.46 11.08
N TRP A 54 -14.94 -12.94 12.28
CA TRP A 54 -13.61 -13.48 12.57
C TRP A 54 -13.52 -14.95 12.19
N GLN A 55 -12.55 -15.29 11.34
CA GLN A 55 -12.24 -16.66 10.98
C GLN A 55 -10.94 -17.09 11.65
N THR A 56 -10.96 -18.20 12.39
CA THR A 56 -9.73 -18.82 12.89
C THR A 56 -9.08 -19.59 11.76
N VAL A 57 -7.84 -19.25 11.43
CA VAL A 57 -7.06 -19.91 10.39
C VAL A 57 -5.80 -20.47 11.01
N ASN A 58 -5.46 -21.70 10.67
CA ASN A 58 -4.24 -22.33 11.17
C ASN A 58 -3.04 -21.57 10.60
N VAL A 59 -2.08 -21.19 11.44
CA VAL A 59 -0.90 -20.40 11.04
C VAL A 59 -0.08 -21.13 9.96
N THR A 60 -0.13 -22.46 9.91
CA THR A 60 0.55 -23.24 8.85
C THR A 60 -0.17 -23.18 7.50
N ASN A 61 -1.45 -22.82 7.47
CA ASN A 61 -2.21 -22.61 6.24
C ASN A 61 -2.11 -21.13 5.87
N LEU A 62 -0.93 -20.67 5.44
CA LEU A 62 -0.77 -19.33 4.88
C LEU A 62 -1.24 -19.26 3.42
N GLN A 63 -1.54 -20.40 2.79
CA GLN A 63 -1.97 -20.45 1.39
C GLN A 63 -3.28 -19.71 1.12
N TYR A 64 -4.20 -19.58 2.09
CA TYR A 64 -5.39 -18.74 1.85
C TYR A 64 -5.05 -17.24 1.73
N LYS A 65 -3.90 -16.80 2.28
CA LYS A 65 -3.43 -15.41 2.22
C LYS A 65 -2.48 -15.17 1.05
N TYR A 66 -1.67 -16.18 0.68
CA TYR A 66 -0.66 -16.09 -0.38
C TYR A 66 -0.90 -17.10 -1.50
N ARG A 67 -2.16 -17.37 -1.86
CA ARG A 67 -2.46 -18.24 -3.00
C ARG A 67 -1.97 -17.53 -4.26
N ARG A 68 -0.74 -17.88 -4.68
CA ARG A 68 -0.26 -17.61 -6.03
C ARG A 68 -1.04 -18.54 -6.94
N ASP A 69 -2.17 -18.07 -7.43
CA ASP A 69 -2.77 -18.66 -8.61
C ASP A 69 -1.81 -18.31 -9.77
N PHE A 70 -0.75 -19.13 -9.93
CA PHE A 70 -0.04 -19.25 -11.19
C PHE A 70 -1.07 -19.86 -12.14
N VAL A 71 -1.83 -19.00 -12.80
CA VAL A 71 -2.39 -19.36 -14.08
C VAL A 71 -1.19 -19.28 -15.00
N ASP A 72 -0.53 -20.42 -15.16
CA ASP A 72 0.30 -20.64 -16.34
C ASP A 72 -0.65 -20.44 -17.52
N GLU A 73 -0.57 -19.26 -18.14
CA GLU A 73 -1.08 -19.02 -19.48
C GLU A 73 -0.24 -19.91 -20.39
N ASP A 74 -0.68 -21.17 -20.50
CA ASP A 74 -0.31 -22.09 -21.56
C ASP A 74 -0.60 -21.38 -22.89
N ASP A 75 0.47 -20.91 -23.52
CA ASP A 75 0.75 -20.96 -24.96
C ASP A 75 -0.47 -21.15 -25.88
N ASP A 76 -1.24 -20.08 -26.11
CA ASP A 76 -2.02 -19.96 -27.34
C ASP A 76 -1.03 -19.66 -28.48
N VAL A 77 -0.62 -20.76 -29.11
CA VAL A 77 0.15 -20.91 -30.34
C VAL A 77 -0.37 -19.95 -31.42
N ASP A 78 0.51 -19.06 -31.89
CA ASP A 78 0.34 -18.32 -33.14
C ASP A 78 0.47 -19.32 -34.33
N ASP A 79 -0.66 -19.86 -34.80
CA ASP A 79 -0.76 -20.55 -36.09
C ASP A 79 -0.77 -19.52 -37.23
N ASP A 80 0.42 -19.03 -37.60
CA ASP A 80 0.68 -18.42 -38.91
C ASP A 80 1.08 -19.51 -39.93
N GLU A 81 0.11 -19.84 -40.78
CA GLU A 81 0.20 -20.39 -42.14
C GLU A 81 1.48 -19.95 -42.90
N PRO A 82 2.22 -20.81 -43.68
CA PRO A 82 1.74 -21.19 -45.02
C PRO A 82 2.22 -22.51 -45.69
N GLN A 83 1.30 -23.01 -46.52
CA GLN A 83 1.42 -23.64 -47.85
C GLN A 83 2.54 -24.68 -48.13
N GLY A 84 2.12 -25.91 -48.44
CA GLY A 84 2.94 -26.88 -49.17
C GLY A 84 2.26 -28.23 -49.35
N ALA A 85 1.71 -28.47 -50.54
CA ALA A 85 1.11 -29.74 -50.95
C ALA A 85 2.12 -30.90 -50.95
N VAL A 86 1.78 -32.06 -50.38
CA VAL A 86 1.89 -33.39 -51.04
C VAL A 86 1.34 -34.55 -50.20
N SER A 87 0.58 -35.40 -50.91
CA SER A 87 0.38 -36.86 -50.81
C SER A 87 -0.23 -37.52 -49.57
N ASP A 88 -1.39 -38.12 -49.86
CA ASP A 88 -1.98 -39.35 -49.35
C ASP A 88 -0.99 -40.34 -48.72
N ASP A 89 -1.28 -40.81 -47.50
CA ASP A 89 -1.29 -42.23 -47.16
C ASP A 89 -1.90 -42.47 -45.77
N ASP A 90 -2.69 -43.53 -45.71
CA ASP A 90 -3.59 -43.97 -44.65
C ASP A 90 -2.93 -44.37 -43.31
N VAL A 91 -3.80 -44.53 -42.32
CA VAL A 91 -3.84 -45.59 -41.29
C VAL A 91 -3.68 -45.14 -39.81
N VAL A 92 -4.73 -45.50 -39.05
CA VAL A 92 -4.92 -45.66 -37.58
C VAL A 92 -5.08 -44.45 -36.65
N GLU A 93 -6.30 -43.91 -36.64
CA GLU A 93 -6.99 -43.57 -35.39
C GLU A 93 -7.54 -44.87 -34.76
N GLU A 94 -7.28 -45.09 -33.47
CA GLU A 94 -8.16 -45.70 -32.45
C GLU A 94 -7.31 -46.26 -31.29
N GLU A 95 -6.89 -45.43 -30.30
CA GLU A 95 -6.68 -45.91 -28.91
C GLU A 95 -6.35 -44.83 -27.83
N PHE A 96 -6.82 -43.58 -27.91
CA PHE A 96 -6.49 -42.59 -26.86
C PHE A 96 -7.65 -41.82 -26.22
N PHE A 97 -8.89 -42.24 -26.45
CA PHE A 97 -10.08 -41.58 -25.88
C PHE A 97 -10.68 -42.25 -24.62
N GLU A 98 -9.97 -43.17 -23.98
CA GLU A 98 -10.46 -43.92 -22.80
C GLU A 98 -9.80 -43.57 -21.45
N LEU A 99 -9.15 -42.40 -21.33
CA LEU A 99 -8.58 -41.94 -20.04
C LEU A 99 -9.30 -40.72 -19.41
N ALA A 100 -10.18 -40.03 -20.13
CA ALA A 100 -10.85 -38.82 -19.62
C ALA A 100 -12.22 -39.06 -18.92
N LYS A 101 -12.73 -40.31 -18.85
CA LYS A 101 -14.05 -40.61 -18.25
C LYS A 101 -14.01 -41.11 -16.79
N ARG A 102 -12.86 -41.08 -16.10
CA ARG A 102 -12.72 -41.70 -14.76
C ARG A 102 -12.50 -40.74 -13.58
N ALA A 103 -12.83 -39.46 -13.71
CA ALA A 103 -12.68 -38.48 -12.62
C ALA A 103 -13.99 -37.79 -12.18
N ASN A 104 -15.16 -38.37 -12.44
CA ASN A 104 -16.42 -37.86 -11.91
C ASN A 104 -17.03 -38.85 -10.90
N LYS A 105 -16.43 -38.92 -9.71
CA LYS A 105 -16.93 -39.73 -8.60
C LYS A 105 -17.46 -38.82 -7.50
N ASN A 106 -18.79 -38.63 -7.53
CA ASN A 106 -19.70 -38.33 -6.43
C ASN A 106 -19.07 -37.86 -5.11
N ILE A 107 -19.02 -36.54 -4.92
CA ILE A 107 -19.02 -35.96 -3.58
C ILE A 107 -20.50 -35.73 -3.20
N THR A 108 -21.10 -36.75 -2.59
CA THR A 108 -22.39 -36.63 -1.92
C THR A 108 -22.19 -35.88 -0.61
N PHE A 109 -22.58 -34.60 -0.59
CA PHE A 109 -22.52 -33.77 0.59
C PHE A 109 -23.69 -34.16 1.53
N ASN A 110 -23.39 -34.92 2.58
CA ASN A 110 -24.34 -35.18 3.67
C ASN A 110 -24.34 -33.96 4.62
N PRO A 111 -25.44 -33.18 4.72
CA PRO A 111 -25.51 -32.11 5.70
C PRO A 111 -25.61 -32.69 7.12
N PRO A 112 -24.91 -32.12 8.11
CA PRO A 112 -25.01 -32.56 9.49
C PRO A 112 -26.43 -32.28 10.02
N THR A 113 -27.04 -33.32 10.56
CA THR A 113 -28.35 -33.28 11.21
C THR A 113 -28.34 -32.31 12.39
N ARG A 114 -29.24 -31.33 12.36
CA ARG A 114 -29.52 -30.40 13.46
C ARG A 114 -29.95 -31.18 14.71
N ARG A 115 -29.05 -31.33 15.67
CA ARG A 115 -29.42 -31.76 17.02
C ARG A 115 -29.98 -30.56 17.79
N ALA A 116 -31.30 -30.48 17.83
CA ALA A 116 -32.03 -29.55 18.68
C ALA A 116 -31.80 -29.93 20.15
N ASN A 117 -31.01 -29.14 20.87
CA ASN A 117 -31.00 -29.15 22.33
C ASN A 117 -31.52 -27.81 22.83
N ARG A 118 -32.84 -27.78 23.01
CA ARG A 118 -33.58 -26.75 23.72
C ARG A 118 -33.40 -27.00 25.21
N LYS A 119 -32.52 -26.23 25.86
CA LYS A 119 -32.57 -26.06 27.32
C LYS A 119 -32.87 -24.61 27.65
N THR A 120 -34.12 -24.43 28.06
CA THR A 120 -34.68 -23.31 28.82
C THR A 120 -33.99 -23.18 30.18
N VAL A 121 -33.37 -22.04 30.51
CA VAL A 121 -33.21 -21.62 31.91
C VAL A 121 -33.24 -20.09 32.04
N ALA A 122 -34.25 -19.65 32.80
CA ALA A 122 -34.35 -18.52 33.72
C ALA A 122 -33.79 -17.14 33.34
N LYS A 123 -34.78 -16.30 33.02
CA LYS A 123 -34.93 -14.88 33.38
C LYS A 123 -34.51 -14.62 34.84
N SER A 124 -33.50 -13.78 35.06
CA SER A 124 -33.30 -13.09 36.33
C SER A 124 -33.10 -11.60 36.10
N LYS A 125 -33.87 -10.86 36.89
CA LYS A 125 -34.26 -9.47 36.79
C LYS A 125 -33.42 -8.67 37.81
N ALA A 126 -33.18 -7.40 37.47
CA ALA A 126 -32.79 -6.31 38.37
C ALA A 126 -31.37 -6.35 38.98
N LYS A 127 -30.64 -5.22 38.95
CA LYS A 127 -30.71 -4.21 40.02
C LYS A 127 -29.82 -3.00 39.68
N SER A 128 -30.47 -1.84 39.67
CA SER A 128 -29.88 -0.50 39.81
C SER A 128 -29.07 -0.40 41.09
N THR A 129 -27.88 0.23 41.06
CA THR A 129 -27.42 1.11 42.14
C THR A 129 -26.18 1.92 41.76
N LYS A 130 -26.36 3.24 41.80
CA LYS A 130 -25.55 4.28 42.48
C LYS A 130 -24.03 4.37 42.23
N SER A 131 -23.67 5.52 41.67
CA SER A 131 -22.41 6.25 41.87
C SER A 131 -22.09 6.49 43.35
N PRO A 132 -20.80 6.74 43.66
CA PRO A 132 -20.50 7.92 44.47
C PRO A 132 -19.37 8.79 43.91
N LYS A 133 -19.58 10.10 44.06
CA LYS A 133 -18.58 11.17 44.05
C LYS A 133 -17.68 11.09 45.29
N LYS A 134 -16.43 11.52 45.14
CA LYS A 134 -15.55 12.30 46.06
C LYS A 134 -14.10 11.93 45.72
N GLY A 135 -13.12 12.82 45.63
CA GLY A 135 -13.06 14.24 45.96
C GLY A 135 -11.59 14.58 46.26
N GLY A 136 -11.18 15.81 45.93
CA GLY A 136 -9.95 16.46 46.43
C GLY A 136 -8.63 15.88 45.90
N SER A 137 -7.50 16.56 45.92
CA SER A 137 -7.16 17.94 46.25
C SER A 137 -5.62 17.98 46.22
N ASN A 138 -5.07 18.99 45.56
CA ASN A 138 -3.85 19.71 45.94
C ASN A 138 -2.43 19.15 45.68
N LYS A 139 -1.66 20.05 45.03
CA LYS A 139 -0.38 20.64 45.50
C LYS A 139 0.89 19.85 45.12
N SER A 140 1.60 20.31 44.09
CA SER A 140 2.60 21.40 44.06
C SER A 140 4.00 20.97 44.48
N SER A 141 4.95 21.28 43.59
CA SER A 141 6.36 21.59 43.84
C SER A 141 7.28 20.44 44.28
N LYS A 142 8.29 20.13 43.46
CA LYS A 142 9.65 20.68 43.61
C LYS A 142 10.62 20.09 42.57
N LYS A 143 11.28 21.01 41.88
CA LYS A 143 12.56 20.84 41.17
C LYS A 143 13.67 20.68 42.23
N PRO A 144 14.78 20.01 41.90
CA PRO A 144 16.02 20.77 41.83
C PRO A 144 16.89 20.41 40.62
N SER A 145 17.56 21.45 40.14
CA SER A 145 18.65 21.45 39.17
C SER A 145 19.96 21.02 39.83
N THR A 146 20.82 20.30 39.09
CA THR A 146 22.27 20.52 39.21
C THR A 146 22.99 20.25 37.88
N LYS A 147 23.74 21.26 37.46
CA LYS A 147 24.72 21.27 36.36
C LYS A 147 25.89 20.32 36.66
N ASN A 148 26.51 19.77 35.61
CA ASN A 148 27.97 19.74 35.48
C ASN A 148 28.39 19.37 34.04
N SER A 149 29.25 20.22 33.49
CA SER A 149 30.15 20.04 32.34
C SER A 149 31.39 20.90 32.65
N PRO A 150 32.52 20.86 31.91
CA PRO A 150 33.01 19.94 30.86
C PRO A 150 34.42 19.39 31.18
N LYS A 151 35.05 18.56 30.32
CA LYS A 151 36.42 18.75 29.76
C LYS A 151 36.91 17.54 28.91
N SER A 152 37.58 17.91 27.82
CA SER A 152 38.43 17.24 26.80
C SER A 152 39.21 15.96 27.22
N SER A 153 39.71 15.06 26.36
CA SER A 153 40.38 15.23 25.04
C SER A 153 40.67 13.86 24.37
N SER A 154 40.82 13.89 23.03
CA SER A 154 41.62 13.00 22.13
C SER A 154 41.28 11.50 22.01
N LYS A 155 41.52 10.76 20.92
CA LYS A 155 41.77 10.93 19.46
C LYS A 155 42.22 9.53 19.01
N ALA A 156 41.43 8.78 18.24
CA ALA A 156 41.94 7.73 17.34
C ALA A 156 40.82 7.22 16.42
N ALA A 157 41.17 7.10 15.15
CA ALA A 157 40.34 6.67 14.04
C ALA A 157 40.11 5.15 14.05
N SER A 158 38.95 4.71 13.55
CA SER A 158 38.84 3.85 12.36
C SER A 158 37.38 3.42 12.11
N LYS A 159 36.93 3.75 10.90
CA LYS A 159 36.08 3.00 9.95
C LYS A 159 34.70 2.42 10.34
N ASP A 160 33.81 2.68 9.38
CA ASP A 160 32.55 2.02 9.03
C ASP A 160 31.31 2.39 9.84
N THR A 161 30.70 3.48 9.40
CA THR A 161 29.38 3.95 9.80
C THR A 161 28.50 4.06 8.54
N SER A 162 27.81 3.00 8.16
CA SER A 162 26.67 3.08 7.23
C SER A 162 25.42 3.50 8.01
N LYS A 163 25.41 4.76 8.46
CA LYS A 163 24.19 5.40 8.98
C LYS A 163 23.41 5.96 7.80
N SER A 164 22.33 5.27 7.48
CA SER A 164 21.19 5.77 6.73
C SER A 164 20.77 7.14 7.28
N ALA A 165 20.92 8.17 6.45
CA ALA A 165 20.49 9.53 6.74
C ALA A 165 19.86 10.11 5.46
N LEU A 166 18.69 9.57 5.12
CA LEU A 166 17.79 10.21 4.16
C LEU A 166 17.04 11.33 4.87
N SER A 167 17.73 12.45 5.11
CA SER A 167 17.10 13.67 5.62
C SER A 167 17.77 14.90 5.00
N LYS A 168 17.03 15.57 4.09
CA LYS A 168 17.28 16.94 3.62
C LYS A 168 18.74 17.32 3.33
N GLY A 169 19.24 16.98 2.14
CA GLY A 169 20.44 17.63 1.60
C GLY A 169 21.22 16.80 0.59
N GLY A 170 21.00 17.05 -0.69
CA GLY A 170 21.95 16.71 -1.75
C GLY A 170 21.89 15.27 -2.26
N LEU A 171 20.93 14.98 -3.15
CA LEU A 171 21.17 13.99 -4.22
C LEU A 171 22.48 14.39 -4.91
N THR A 172 23.46 13.50 -4.94
CA THR A 172 24.71 13.73 -5.67
C THR A 172 24.35 14.04 -7.13
N ALA A 173 25.12 14.93 -7.78
CA ALA A 173 24.80 15.39 -9.14
C ALA A 173 24.54 14.23 -10.12
N SER A 174 25.23 13.10 -9.94
CA SER A 174 25.04 11.87 -10.70
C SER A 174 23.63 11.28 -10.59
N VAL A 175 23.02 11.24 -9.40
CA VAL A 175 21.66 10.69 -9.23
C VAL A 175 20.63 11.61 -9.89
N LYS A 176 20.82 12.93 -9.81
CA LYS A 176 19.94 13.88 -10.50
C LYS A 176 19.99 13.74 -12.02
N ASN A 177 21.18 13.53 -12.58
CA ASN A 177 21.33 13.33 -14.03
C ASN A 177 20.67 12.03 -14.49
N ILE A 178 20.82 10.95 -13.71
CA ILE A 178 20.14 9.67 -13.99
C ILE A 178 18.62 9.87 -13.91
N LEU A 179 18.11 10.55 -12.88
CA LEU A 179 16.68 10.80 -12.74
C LEU A 179 16.13 11.71 -13.85
N ALA A 180 16.95 12.64 -14.38
CA ALA A 180 16.56 13.51 -15.50
C ALA A 180 16.51 12.78 -16.86
N SER A 181 17.14 11.60 -16.98
CA SER A 181 17.03 10.75 -18.16
C SER A 181 15.67 10.04 -18.26
N LEU A 182 14.98 9.89 -17.13
CA LEU A 182 13.63 9.31 -17.09
C LEU A 182 12.61 10.30 -17.64
N LYS A 183 11.78 9.83 -18.56
CA LYS A 183 10.69 10.60 -19.16
C LYS A 183 9.43 9.77 -19.14
N GLY A 184 8.33 10.36 -18.67
CA GLY A 184 7.01 9.77 -18.81
C GLY A 184 6.60 9.72 -20.28
N GLU A 185 6.13 8.56 -20.72
CA GLU A 185 5.66 8.24 -22.06
C GLU A 185 4.17 7.87 -22.02
N GLY A 186 3.46 8.23 -23.09
CA GLY A 186 2.05 7.89 -23.27
C GLY A 186 1.09 8.75 -22.47
N SER A 187 -0.17 8.31 -22.45
CA SER A 187 -1.28 9.00 -21.81
C SER A 187 -1.29 8.75 -20.31
N ALA A 188 -1.50 9.82 -19.54
CA ALA A 188 -1.70 9.73 -18.10
C ALA A 188 -3.08 9.14 -17.78
N GLU A 189 -3.12 8.21 -16.84
CA GLU A 189 -4.34 7.60 -16.32
C GLU A 189 -4.47 7.80 -14.80
N PRO A 190 -5.68 8.02 -14.28
CA PRO A 190 -5.90 8.17 -12.86
C PRO A 190 -5.75 6.81 -12.15
N VAL A 191 -4.95 6.79 -11.09
CA VAL A 191 -4.74 5.62 -10.24
C VAL A 191 -4.84 6.01 -8.76
N THR A 192 -5.18 5.04 -7.92
CA THR A 192 -5.11 5.18 -6.47
C THR A 192 -3.72 4.73 -6.01
N ILE A 193 -3.12 5.49 -5.10
CA ILE A 193 -1.84 5.14 -4.49
C ILE A 193 -1.96 5.01 -2.99
N THR A 194 -1.19 4.08 -2.44
CA THR A 194 -0.93 3.93 -1.01
C THR A 194 0.56 3.77 -0.80
N TRP A 195 0.98 3.50 0.44
CA TRP A 195 2.34 3.15 0.72
C TRP A 195 2.45 1.96 1.69
N TYR A 196 3.57 1.25 1.57
CA TYR A 196 4.00 0.16 2.44
C TYR A 196 5.39 0.42 3.03
N THR A 197 5.76 -0.34 4.05
CA THR A 197 7.12 -0.35 4.59
C THR A 197 7.97 -1.39 3.87
N GLY A 198 9.25 -1.15 3.60
CA GLY A 198 10.09 -2.08 2.84
C GLY A 198 10.14 -3.50 3.45
N HIS A 199 9.91 -3.62 4.76
CA HIS A 199 9.80 -4.92 5.44
C HIS A 199 8.56 -5.73 5.06
N ASP A 200 7.54 -5.10 4.48
CA ASP A 200 6.33 -5.78 4.01
C ASP A 200 6.61 -6.60 2.73
N LEU A 201 7.79 -6.43 2.12
CA LEU A 201 8.13 -6.97 0.80
C LEU A 201 9.47 -7.70 0.74
N GLU A 202 9.64 -8.70 1.61
CA GLU A 202 10.86 -9.54 1.61
C GLU A 202 10.98 -10.46 0.38
N ASN A 203 9.92 -10.64 -0.41
CA ASN A 203 9.91 -11.52 -1.59
C ASN A 203 9.13 -10.89 -2.76
N PRO A 204 9.70 -9.88 -3.45
CA PRO A 204 9.04 -9.24 -4.58
C PRO A 204 8.68 -10.25 -5.69
N SER A 205 7.43 -10.22 -6.14
CA SER A 205 6.86 -11.21 -7.05
C SER A 205 7.41 -11.17 -8.47
N CYS A 206 8.09 -10.08 -8.85
CA CYS A 206 8.63 -9.96 -10.20
C CYS A 206 9.87 -10.84 -10.45
N TRP A 207 10.54 -11.32 -9.40
CA TRP A 207 11.63 -12.29 -9.54
C TRP A 207 11.20 -13.70 -9.11
N PRO A 208 11.65 -14.74 -9.83
CA PRO A 208 11.42 -16.12 -9.41
C PRO A 208 12.16 -16.46 -8.11
N ASN A 209 13.38 -15.93 -7.94
CA ASN A 209 14.23 -16.12 -6.76
C ASN A 209 14.82 -14.77 -6.32
N PRO A 210 14.08 -13.98 -5.53
CA PRO A 210 14.52 -12.63 -5.15
C PRO A 210 15.73 -12.70 -4.20
N VAL A 211 16.85 -12.09 -4.61
CA VAL A 211 18.01 -11.82 -3.76
C VAL A 211 18.01 -10.41 -3.18
N TRP A 212 17.03 -9.61 -3.59
CA TRP A 212 16.87 -8.21 -3.23
C TRP A 212 15.43 -7.92 -2.85
N ALA A 213 15.26 -7.04 -1.87
CA ALA A 213 13.96 -6.55 -1.41
C ALA A 213 13.98 -5.02 -1.33
N PRO A 214 12.87 -4.34 -1.70
CA PRO A 214 12.77 -2.90 -1.56
C PRO A 214 12.86 -2.48 -0.09
N THR A 215 13.55 -1.37 0.15
CA THR A 215 13.62 -0.73 1.47
C THR A 215 12.69 0.49 1.52
N ASP A 216 12.52 1.08 2.70
CA ASP A 216 11.79 2.36 2.82
C ASP A 216 12.40 3.51 2.00
N ALA A 217 13.67 3.38 1.59
CA ALA A 217 14.40 4.34 0.77
C ALA A 217 14.36 4.02 -0.74
N SER A 218 13.84 2.86 -1.13
CA SER A 218 13.77 2.45 -2.53
C SER A 218 12.68 3.23 -3.27
N PHE A 219 12.74 3.24 -4.60
CA PHE A 219 11.78 3.88 -5.49
C PHE A 219 11.07 2.79 -6.29
N ALA A 220 10.36 1.96 -5.55
CA ALA A 220 9.72 0.76 -6.07
C ALA A 220 8.22 0.75 -5.73
N CYS A 221 7.44 0.02 -6.52
CA CYS A 221 6.01 -0.13 -6.33
C CYS A 221 5.52 -1.56 -6.54
N ALA A 222 4.37 -1.84 -5.93
CA ALA A 222 3.59 -3.05 -6.12
C ALA A 222 2.26 -2.70 -6.78
N LEU A 223 1.80 -3.51 -7.73
CA LEU A 223 0.57 -3.23 -8.49
C LEU A 223 -0.52 -4.24 -8.17
N THR A 224 -1.80 -3.83 -8.23
CA THR A 224 -2.93 -4.76 -8.04
C THR A 224 -2.74 -6.04 -8.85
N LEU A 225 -2.89 -7.20 -8.21
CA LEU A 225 -2.73 -8.49 -8.88
C LEU A 225 -3.88 -8.79 -9.83
N GLU A 226 -5.11 -8.62 -9.37
CA GLU A 226 -6.31 -9.12 -10.05
C GLU A 226 -7.15 -8.00 -10.67
N GLY A 227 -7.64 -8.23 -11.89
CA GLY A 227 -8.65 -7.39 -12.54
C GLY A 227 -8.14 -6.07 -13.11
N TRP A 228 -6.83 -5.81 -13.11
CA TRP A 228 -6.22 -4.71 -13.85
C TRP A 228 -5.57 -5.24 -15.13
N VAL A 229 -6.35 -5.25 -16.22
CA VAL A 229 -5.93 -5.83 -17.52
C VAL A 229 -4.77 -5.05 -18.15
N THR A 230 -4.81 -3.71 -18.09
CA THR A 230 -3.77 -2.84 -18.67
C THR A 230 -2.62 -2.56 -17.70
N ARG A 231 -2.38 -3.44 -16.74
CA ARG A 231 -1.38 -3.23 -15.69
C ARG A 231 0.03 -3.25 -16.29
N PRO A 232 0.89 -2.30 -15.91
CA PRO A 232 2.30 -2.34 -16.29
C PRO A 232 2.99 -3.65 -15.91
N LYS A 233 3.83 -4.16 -16.82
CA LYS A 233 4.60 -5.38 -16.59
C LYS A 233 5.67 -5.16 -15.52
N CYS A 234 6.12 -6.27 -14.93
CA CYS A 234 7.28 -6.27 -14.04
C CYS A 234 8.49 -5.55 -14.66
N PHE A 235 9.26 -4.89 -13.81
CA PHE A 235 10.47 -4.13 -14.13
C PHE A 235 10.29 -2.89 -14.99
N LYS A 236 9.07 -2.56 -15.41
CA LYS A 236 8.80 -1.29 -16.08
C LYS A 236 8.81 -0.12 -15.11
N PHE A 237 9.17 1.04 -15.63
CA PHE A 237 9.16 2.30 -14.91
C PHE A 237 7.83 3.01 -15.12
N LEU A 238 7.38 3.66 -14.06
CA LEU A 238 6.16 4.45 -14.03
C LEU A 238 6.48 5.85 -13.53
N GLU A 239 5.88 6.83 -14.17
CA GLU A 239 5.81 8.19 -13.65
C GLU A 239 4.45 8.36 -12.96
N LEU A 240 4.48 8.75 -11.69
CA LEU A 240 3.29 9.10 -10.92
C LEU A 240 3.36 10.57 -10.56
N CYS A 241 2.29 11.32 -10.80
CA CYS A 241 2.21 12.75 -10.55
C CYS A 241 0.95 13.08 -9.75
N ASN A 242 1.13 13.65 -8.55
CA ASN A 242 0.03 14.23 -7.78
C ASN A 242 -0.33 15.62 -8.34
N THR A 243 0.70 16.39 -8.71
CA THR A 243 0.55 17.69 -9.36
C THR A 243 1.59 17.81 -10.46
N PRO A 244 1.48 18.78 -11.40
CA PRO A 244 2.46 18.96 -12.47
C PRO A 244 3.91 19.23 -11.99
N LYS A 245 4.10 19.53 -10.70
CA LYS A 245 5.41 19.79 -10.08
C LYS A 245 5.88 18.66 -9.16
N LYS A 246 4.99 17.74 -8.78
CA LYS A 246 5.28 16.63 -7.86
C LYS A 246 5.06 15.33 -8.59
N CYS A 247 6.13 14.83 -9.16
CA CYS A 247 6.16 13.56 -9.86
C CYS A 247 7.30 12.70 -9.31
N VAL A 248 7.12 11.40 -9.36
CA VAL A 248 8.11 10.41 -8.95
C VAL A 248 8.19 9.30 -9.99
N PHE A 249 9.39 8.79 -10.21
CA PHE A 249 9.63 7.64 -11.07
C PHE A 249 9.89 6.42 -10.20
N VAL A 250 9.10 5.36 -10.40
CA VAL A 250 9.20 4.12 -9.64
C VAL A 250 9.28 2.92 -10.56
N ARG A 251 9.92 1.86 -10.09
CA ARG A 251 9.97 0.58 -10.80
C ARG A 251 8.94 -0.40 -10.23
N VAL A 252 8.25 -1.10 -11.11
CA VAL A 252 7.36 -2.20 -10.74
C VAL A 252 8.21 -3.40 -10.34
N VAL A 253 8.15 -3.78 -9.07
CA VAL A 253 8.93 -4.90 -8.52
C VAL A 253 8.06 -5.99 -7.91
N ASP A 254 6.78 -5.71 -7.67
CA ASP A 254 5.93 -6.63 -6.95
C ASP A 254 4.44 -6.50 -7.32
N SER A 255 3.63 -7.43 -6.82
CA SER A 255 2.18 -7.43 -6.91
C SER A 255 1.53 -7.25 -5.54
N CYS A 256 0.66 -6.25 -5.46
CA CYS A 256 -0.09 -5.92 -4.26
C CYS A 256 -1.30 -6.86 -4.11
N ALA A 257 -1.16 -7.89 -3.27
CA ALA A 257 -2.25 -8.81 -2.93
C ALA A 257 -3.32 -8.18 -2.02
N GLY A 258 -2.97 -7.14 -1.27
CA GLY A 258 -3.89 -6.39 -0.41
C GLY A 258 -4.73 -5.34 -1.15
N CYS A 259 -4.37 -5.03 -2.40
CA CYS A 259 -5.04 -4.01 -3.19
C CYS A 259 -6.41 -4.49 -3.65
N LYS A 260 -7.35 -3.55 -3.80
CA LYS A 260 -8.72 -3.88 -4.19
C LYS A 260 -8.74 -4.50 -5.59
N LYS A 261 -9.28 -5.71 -5.70
CA LYS A 261 -9.46 -6.42 -6.98
C LYS A 261 -10.21 -5.55 -8.00
N GLY A 262 -9.73 -5.53 -9.23
CA GLY A 262 -10.30 -4.73 -10.32
C GLY A 262 -10.02 -3.23 -10.24
N SER A 263 -9.14 -2.78 -9.35
CA SER A 263 -8.78 -1.37 -9.22
C SER A 263 -7.37 -1.08 -9.73
N LYS A 264 -7.18 0.11 -10.29
CA LYS A 264 -5.86 0.64 -10.65
C LYS A 264 -5.19 1.19 -9.38
N HIS A 265 -4.52 0.31 -8.65
CA HIS A 265 -3.90 0.63 -7.37
C HIS A 265 -2.39 0.38 -7.45
N VAL A 266 -1.62 1.39 -7.05
CA VAL A 266 -0.16 1.34 -6.98
C VAL A 266 0.26 1.56 -5.54
N ASP A 267 0.81 0.53 -4.91
CA ASP A 267 1.33 0.60 -3.55
C ASP A 267 2.81 0.97 -3.59
N LEU A 268 3.19 2.07 -2.95
CA LEU A 268 4.52 2.67 -3.06
C LEU A 268 5.38 2.38 -1.83
N THR A 269 6.69 2.27 -2.05
CA THR A 269 7.66 2.47 -0.98
C THR A 269 7.52 3.86 -0.33
N GLN A 270 7.82 3.98 0.97
CA GLN A 270 7.67 5.25 1.69
C GLN A 270 8.40 6.43 1.05
N ALA A 271 9.63 6.25 0.58
CA ALA A 271 10.39 7.32 -0.06
C ALA A 271 9.69 7.81 -1.33
N ALA A 272 9.21 6.89 -2.18
CA ALA A 272 8.47 7.27 -3.38
C ALA A 272 7.16 8.00 -3.06
N PHE A 273 6.40 7.55 -2.05
CA PHE A 273 5.17 8.23 -1.65
C PHE A 273 5.45 9.64 -1.10
N LYS A 274 6.53 9.81 -0.34
CA LYS A 274 6.96 11.10 0.24
C LYS A 274 7.25 12.18 -0.80
N GLU A 275 7.64 11.79 -2.02
CA GLU A 275 7.82 12.75 -3.13
C GLU A 275 6.48 13.33 -3.63
N LEU A 276 5.38 12.60 -3.44
CA LEU A 276 4.04 12.99 -3.88
C LEU A 276 3.22 13.67 -2.77
N ALA A 277 3.29 13.12 -1.55
CA ALA A 277 2.44 13.49 -0.43
C ALA A 277 3.09 13.16 0.93
N THR A 278 2.50 13.63 2.03
CA THR A 278 2.91 13.21 3.38
C THR A 278 2.33 11.83 3.70
N LEU A 279 3.09 10.97 4.39
CA LEU A 279 2.63 9.61 4.74
C LEU A 279 1.28 9.57 5.48
N ASP A 280 0.96 10.62 6.25
CA ASP A 280 -0.29 10.75 6.99
C ASP A 280 -1.54 10.82 6.09
N GLU A 281 -1.40 11.14 4.80
CA GLU A 281 -2.53 11.07 3.86
C GLU A 281 -2.96 9.62 3.61
N GLY A 282 -2.01 8.67 3.63
CA GLY A 282 -2.25 7.23 3.51
C GLY A 282 -2.73 6.73 2.14
N LEU A 283 -3.68 7.42 1.52
CA LEU A 283 -4.30 7.07 0.24
C LEU A 283 -4.56 8.33 -0.58
N LEU A 284 -4.14 8.32 -1.84
CA LEU A 284 -4.25 9.48 -2.73
C LEU A 284 -4.61 9.05 -4.16
N GLN A 285 -5.31 9.90 -4.91
CA GLN A 285 -5.45 9.73 -6.36
C GLN A 285 -4.41 10.56 -7.10
N VAL A 286 -3.69 9.94 -8.01
CA VAL A 286 -2.65 10.60 -8.83
C VAL A 286 -2.78 10.19 -10.29
N GLN A 287 -2.07 10.88 -11.15
CA GLN A 287 -1.93 10.52 -12.56
C GLN A 287 -0.71 9.60 -12.72
N MET A 288 -0.87 8.47 -13.40
CA MET A 288 0.20 7.53 -13.71
C MET A 288 0.37 7.41 -15.22
N ARG A 289 1.60 7.28 -15.68
CA ARG A 289 1.91 6.83 -17.05
C ARG A 289 3.17 5.97 -17.06
N GLN A 290 3.41 5.29 -18.18
CA GLN A 290 4.67 4.56 -18.36
C GLN A 290 5.83 5.55 -18.43
N ALA A 291 7.03 5.10 -18.10
CA ALA A 291 8.23 5.90 -18.21
C ALA A 291 9.37 5.10 -18.87
N THR A 292 10.28 5.82 -19.50
CA THR A 292 11.50 5.26 -20.08
C THR A 292 12.38 4.66 -18.99
N GLU A 293 13.30 3.78 -19.39
CA GLU A 293 14.34 3.28 -18.48
C GLU A 293 15.40 4.37 -18.23
N PRO A 294 16.05 4.37 -17.05
CA PRO A 294 17.09 5.33 -16.74
C PRO A 294 18.38 4.99 -17.48
N GLU A 295 19.11 6.00 -17.96
CA GLU A 295 20.42 5.81 -18.62
C GLU A 295 21.51 5.29 -17.66
N GLY A 296 21.32 5.45 -16.36
CA GLY A 296 22.20 4.90 -15.32
C GLY A 296 21.42 4.05 -14.32
N TRP A 297 22.06 3.04 -13.76
CA TRP A 297 21.40 2.10 -12.85
C TRP A 297 21.77 2.33 -11.39
N LEU A 298 20.77 2.39 -10.51
CA LEU A 298 20.94 2.57 -9.08
C LEU A 298 20.24 1.43 -8.34
N GLU A 299 20.99 0.36 -8.10
CA GLU A 299 20.46 -0.89 -7.53
C GLU A 299 19.80 -0.71 -6.15
N HIS A 300 20.33 0.18 -5.31
CA HIS A 300 19.72 0.47 -4.01
C HIS A 300 18.34 1.16 -4.11
N LEU A 301 18.07 1.87 -5.22
CA LEU A 301 16.80 2.54 -5.46
C LEU A 301 15.81 1.61 -6.16
N TRP A 302 16.25 0.90 -7.20
CA TRP A 302 15.34 0.17 -8.10
C TRP A 302 15.53 -1.34 -8.11
N GLY A 303 16.48 -1.87 -7.33
CA GLY A 303 16.85 -3.28 -7.32
C GLY A 303 17.79 -3.66 -8.48
N PRO A 304 18.15 -4.95 -8.59
CA PRO A 304 18.97 -5.47 -9.68
C PRO A 304 18.33 -5.21 -11.05
N LYS A 305 19.13 -4.94 -12.08
CA LYS A 305 18.58 -4.70 -13.42
C LYS A 305 17.99 -5.99 -14.00
N ASP A 306 18.67 -7.11 -13.75
CA ASP A 306 18.39 -8.45 -14.26
C ASP A 306 17.82 -9.35 -13.15
#